data_AF-A0A819UQR9-F1
#
_entry.id   AF-A0A819UQR9-F1
#
_cell.length_a   1.000
_cell.length_b   1.000
_cell.length_c   1.000
_cell.angle_alpha   90.00
_cell.angle_beta   90.00
_cell.angle_gamma   90.00
#
_symmetry.space_group_name_H-M   'P 1'
#
loop_
_entity.id
_entity.type
_entity.pdbx_description
1 polymer ?
#
loop_
_entity_poly.entity_id
_entity_poly.type
_entity_poly.pdbx_seq_one_letter_code
_entity_poly.pdbx_strand_id
1 'polypeptide(L)'
;MTTIFRSEQMTLCQLYLQPDAAYSCIAELGELGIVQFRDLNPNVNSFQRKFVNEVRRCEEMERKLRFLESEIKKDELTLYDPDENPDAPKPREMIDLEAIIDKLDHELKEINTNADALLRNFNELTELKHNLSMTQTFFQDAQQVRIGLSENAHEQNVDIDDQYSSTMATGMKLGFVSGVISRERIIGFERMLWRVCRGNVFLKQADIPDLIEDPLTGEKVHKTVFVVFFQGEQLKNRVQKICEGFRANIYPCPENANERRELAMGVMTRLEDLNIVLRQTHDHRQRVLLETSKTIRTWIIKVRKIKAIYHTMNMFNNDIARKCFIAECWTPNSQIDTLQLALRKGSESSGSGSISSVVNRIETNQQPPTHNKLNKFTQGFQNLVDAYGVATYREINPMPFVLITFPFLFAVM
;
A
#
# COMPACT_ATOMS: atom_id res chain seq x y z
N MET A 1 -0.97 25.66 -46.81
CA MET A 1 -1.16 26.70 -45.78
C MET A 1 -2.33 26.30 -44.91
N THR A 2 -2.06 25.86 -43.68
CA THR A 2 -3.09 25.53 -42.69
C THR A 2 -3.48 26.79 -41.95
N THR A 3 -4.66 27.32 -42.25
CA THR A 3 -5.23 28.48 -41.58
C THR A 3 -5.98 28.00 -40.33
N ILE A 4 -5.68 28.58 -39.16
CA ILE A 4 -6.36 28.34 -37.86
C ILE A 4 -7.87 28.63 -37.95
N PHE A 5 -8.28 29.33 -39.01
CA PHE A 5 -9.64 29.74 -39.30
C PHE A 5 -10.65 28.60 -39.48
N ARG A 6 -10.21 27.42 -39.95
CA ARG A 6 -11.07 26.23 -40.12
C ARG A 6 -10.33 24.97 -39.68
N SER A 7 -11.10 23.93 -39.42
CA SER A 7 -10.54 22.62 -39.08
C SER A 7 -9.69 22.05 -40.21
N GLU A 8 -8.71 21.23 -39.82
CA GLU A 8 -7.87 20.47 -40.72
C GLU A 8 -8.71 19.52 -41.58
N GLN A 9 -8.25 19.26 -42.80
CA GLN A 9 -8.88 18.25 -43.64
C GLN A 9 -8.45 16.86 -43.18
N MET A 10 -9.43 16.02 -42.85
CA MET A 10 -9.25 14.64 -42.44
C MET A 10 -9.50 13.69 -43.61
N THR A 11 -8.75 12.58 -43.62
CA THR A 11 -9.05 11.42 -44.46
C THR A 11 -9.22 10.21 -43.57
N LEU A 12 -10.17 9.34 -43.94
CA LEU A 12 -10.31 8.02 -43.35
C LEU A 12 -9.29 7.10 -44.03
N CYS A 13 -8.39 6.55 -43.24
CA CYS A 13 -7.39 5.60 -43.69
C CYS A 13 -7.70 4.21 -43.14
N GLN A 14 -7.50 3.20 -43.97
CA GLN A 14 -7.51 1.80 -43.58
C GLN A 14 -6.09 1.26 -43.58
N LEU A 15 -5.70 0.68 -42.46
CA LEU A 15 -4.37 0.13 -42.23
C LEU A 15 -4.44 -1.39 -42.28
N TYR A 16 -3.53 -1.97 -43.06
CA TYR A 16 -3.29 -3.40 -43.07
C TYR A 16 -2.00 -3.69 -42.32
N LEU A 17 -2.13 -4.26 -41.13
CA LEU A 17 -1.03 -4.55 -40.22
C LEU A 17 -0.79 -6.06 -40.13
N GLN A 18 0.47 -6.47 -40.23
CA GLN A 18 0.83 -7.86 -39.96
C GLN A 18 0.79 -8.15 -38.46
N PRO A 19 0.40 -9.36 -38.01
CA PRO A 19 0.31 -9.68 -36.60
C PRO A 19 1.60 -9.46 -35.82
N ASP A 20 2.75 -9.80 -36.41
CA ASP A 20 4.05 -9.70 -35.77
C ASP A 20 4.56 -8.25 -35.65
N ALA A 21 4.18 -7.40 -36.61
CA ALA A 21 4.56 -5.98 -36.64
C ALA A 21 3.52 -5.04 -36.01
N ALA A 22 2.30 -5.51 -35.78
CA ALA A 22 1.18 -4.67 -35.33
C ALA A 22 1.50 -3.93 -34.03
N TYR A 23 2.10 -4.62 -33.05
CA TYR A 23 2.47 -4.02 -31.78
C TYR A 23 3.45 -2.85 -31.96
N SER A 24 4.56 -3.08 -32.68
CA SER A 24 5.60 -2.07 -32.89
C SER A 24 5.11 -0.91 -33.76
N CYS A 25 4.27 -1.19 -34.77
CA CYS A 25 3.63 -0.15 -35.56
C CYS A 25 2.75 0.76 -34.70
N ILE A 26 1.91 0.19 -33.82
CA ILE A 26 1.03 0.98 -32.96
C ILE A 26 1.82 1.74 -31.91
N ALA A 27 2.90 1.17 -31.38
CA ALA A 27 3.81 1.86 -30.48
C ALA A 27 4.36 3.15 -31.12
N GLU A 28 4.92 3.05 -32.33
CA GLU A 28 5.43 4.21 -33.08
C GLU A 28 4.32 5.22 -33.43
N LEU A 29 3.13 4.75 -33.79
CA LEU A 29 1.97 5.63 -34.01
C LEU A 29 1.50 6.34 -32.74
N GLY A 30 1.61 5.67 -31.59
CA GLY A 30 1.28 6.22 -30.29
C GLY A 30 2.21 7.36 -29.88
N GLU A 31 3.51 7.24 -30.17
CA GLU A 31 4.48 8.33 -29.91
C GLU A 31 4.24 9.54 -30.80
N LEU A 32 3.78 9.35 -32.04
CA LEU A 32 3.43 10.46 -32.94
C LEU A 32 2.10 11.14 -32.58
N GLY A 33 1.10 10.38 -32.14
CA GLY A 33 -0.19 10.93 -31.70
C GLY A 33 -1.05 11.58 -32.80
N ILE A 34 -0.89 11.18 -34.06
CA ILE A 34 -1.55 11.80 -35.24
C ILE A 34 -2.77 11.04 -35.77
N VAL A 35 -3.12 9.92 -35.14
CA VAL A 35 -4.20 9.02 -35.58
C VAL A 35 -5.29 8.86 -34.52
N GLN A 36 -6.54 8.86 -34.95
CA GLN A 36 -7.67 8.46 -34.12
C GLN A 36 -8.27 7.17 -34.67
N PHE A 37 -8.12 6.06 -33.94
CA PHE A 37 -8.69 4.77 -34.33
C PHE A 37 -10.21 4.74 -34.13
N ARG A 38 -10.89 4.05 -35.05
CA ARG A 38 -12.31 3.73 -34.92
C ARG A 38 -12.46 2.30 -34.41
N ASP A 39 -13.41 2.09 -33.51
CA ASP A 39 -13.77 0.74 -33.08
C ASP A 39 -14.52 0.02 -34.23
N LEU A 40 -13.91 -1.05 -34.75
CA LEU A 40 -14.52 -1.92 -35.75
C LEU A 40 -15.35 -3.04 -35.12
N ASN A 41 -15.28 -3.21 -33.80
CA ASN A 41 -15.95 -4.27 -33.05
C ASN A 41 -16.90 -3.71 -31.95
N PRO A 42 -17.85 -2.80 -32.27
CA PRO A 42 -18.75 -2.22 -31.27
C PRO A 42 -19.73 -3.24 -30.68
N ASN A 43 -20.08 -4.27 -31.45
CA ASN A 43 -21.05 -5.29 -31.05
C ASN A 43 -20.42 -6.45 -30.26
N VAL A 44 -19.08 -6.46 -30.11
CA VAL A 44 -18.36 -7.51 -29.40
C VAL A 44 -18.08 -7.03 -27.98
N ASN A 45 -18.51 -7.81 -26.99
CA ASN A 45 -18.26 -7.51 -25.59
C ASN A 45 -16.75 -7.47 -25.31
N SER A 46 -16.32 -6.62 -24.37
CA SER A 46 -14.92 -6.42 -24.01
C SER A 46 -14.20 -7.75 -23.72
N PHE A 47 -14.84 -8.69 -23.03
CA PHE A 47 -14.27 -10.00 -22.68
C PHE A 47 -14.03 -10.97 -23.85
N GLN A 48 -14.73 -10.77 -24.97
CA GLN A 48 -14.61 -11.63 -26.16
C GLN A 48 -13.56 -11.13 -27.15
N ARG A 49 -12.96 -9.96 -26.86
CA ARG A 49 -11.89 -9.40 -27.70
C ARG A 49 -10.62 -10.24 -27.57
N LYS A 50 -9.78 -10.18 -28.60
CA LYS A 50 -8.62 -11.08 -28.74
C LYS A 50 -7.56 -10.87 -27.66
N PHE A 51 -7.28 -9.61 -27.27
CA PHE A 51 -6.17 -9.25 -26.38
C PHE A 51 -6.63 -8.91 -24.95
N VAL A 52 -7.67 -9.59 -24.44
CA VAL A 52 -8.21 -9.32 -23.10
C VAL A 52 -7.27 -9.79 -22.00
N ASN A 53 -6.61 -10.93 -22.22
CA ASN A 53 -5.70 -11.51 -21.23
C ASN A 53 -4.48 -10.61 -21.01
N GLU A 54 -3.94 -10.04 -22.08
CA GLU A 54 -2.81 -9.12 -22.06
C GLU A 54 -3.17 -7.81 -21.35
N VAL A 55 -4.34 -7.25 -21.62
CA VAL A 55 -4.85 -6.07 -20.90
C VAL A 55 -5.03 -6.38 -19.42
N ARG A 56 -5.59 -7.54 -19.07
CA ARG A 56 -5.77 -7.97 -17.67
C ARG A 56 -4.44 -8.16 -16.95
N ARG A 57 -3.42 -8.73 -17.61
CA ARG A 57 -2.06 -8.83 -17.06
C ARG A 57 -1.47 -7.45 -16.76
N CYS A 58 -1.63 -6.50 -17.69
CA CYS A 58 -1.18 -5.12 -17.46
C CYS A 58 -1.93 -4.45 -16.29
N GLU A 59 -3.24 -4.67 -16.15
CA GLU A 59 -4.03 -4.15 -15.03
C GLU A 59 -3.59 -4.71 -13.68
N GLU A 60 -3.22 -5.99 -13.63
CA GLU A 60 -2.69 -6.62 -12.43
C GLU A 60 -1.31 -6.06 -12.07
N MET A 61 -0.44 -5.85 -13.07
CA MET A 61 0.85 -5.15 -12.87
C MET A 61 0.64 -3.71 -12.38
N GLU A 62 -0.32 -2.96 -12.94
CA GLU A 62 -0.68 -1.62 -12.46
C GLU A 62 -1.15 -1.65 -11.00
N ARG A 63 -1.93 -2.67 -10.61
CA ARG A 63 -2.39 -2.84 -9.23
C ARG A 63 -1.22 -3.06 -8.27
N LYS A 64 -0.26 -3.92 -8.63
CA LYS A 64 0.98 -4.16 -7.86
C LYS A 64 1.83 -2.90 -7.78
N LEU A 65 2.02 -2.18 -8.89
CA LEU A 65 2.74 -0.91 -8.91
C LEU A 65 2.08 0.18 -8.04
N ARG A 66 0.75 0.24 -7.97
CA ARG A 66 0.04 1.17 -7.05
C ARG A 66 0.29 0.82 -5.59
N PHE A 67 0.32 -0.46 -5.25
CA PHE A 67 0.68 -0.92 -3.90
C PHE A 67 2.11 -0.47 -3.56
N LEU A 68 3.08 -0.74 -4.44
CA LEU A 68 4.47 -0.31 -4.27
C LEU A 68 4.59 1.22 -4.14
N GLU A 69 3.88 1.98 -4.97
CA GLU A 69 3.86 3.45 -4.87
C GLU A 69 3.28 3.93 -3.54
N SER A 70 2.26 3.26 -3.01
CA SER A 70 1.68 3.59 -1.71
C SER A 70 2.64 3.29 -0.55
N GLU A 71 3.40 2.20 -0.61
CA GLU A 71 4.41 1.87 0.40
C GLU A 71 5.57 2.87 0.39
N ILE A 72 6.04 3.27 -0.79
CA ILE A 72 7.10 4.30 -0.93
C ILE A 72 6.63 5.65 -0.37
N LYS A 73 5.36 6.02 -0.60
CA LYS A 73 4.78 7.26 -0.05
C LYS A 73 4.61 7.23 1.46
N LYS A 74 4.32 6.06 2.05
CA LYS A 74 4.24 5.90 3.52
C LYS A 74 5.59 6.16 4.19
N ASP A 75 6.68 5.76 3.55
CA ASP A 75 8.05 5.96 4.06
C ASP A 75 8.64 7.33 3.66
N GLU A 76 7.80 8.27 3.19
CA GLU A 76 8.17 9.64 2.80
C GLU A 76 9.32 9.74 1.77
N LEU A 77 9.54 8.68 0.98
CA LEU A 77 10.59 8.66 -0.02
C LEU A 77 10.18 9.47 -1.26
N THR A 78 11.10 10.28 -1.78
CA THR A 78 10.89 11.04 -3.01
C THR A 78 10.89 10.10 -4.21
N LEU A 79 9.78 10.06 -4.95
CA LEU A 79 9.71 9.37 -6.23
C LEU A 79 10.58 10.10 -7.25
N TYR A 80 11.51 9.40 -7.90
CA TYR A 80 12.29 9.97 -8.99
C TYR A 80 11.43 9.95 -10.26
N ASP A 81 11.07 11.13 -10.76
CA ASP A 81 10.43 11.26 -12.06
C ASP A 81 11.53 11.24 -13.14
N PRO A 82 11.46 10.34 -14.13
CA PRO A 82 12.46 10.28 -15.18
C PRO A 82 12.42 11.55 -16.03
N ASP A 83 13.59 12.12 -16.33
CA ASP A 83 13.73 13.33 -17.16
C ASP A 83 13.26 13.10 -18.61
N GLU A 84 13.34 11.85 -19.08
CA GLU A 84 12.90 11.43 -20.42
C GLU A 84 11.74 10.43 -20.36
N ASN A 85 10.77 10.59 -21.26
CA ASN A 85 9.66 9.67 -21.40
C ASN A 85 10.17 8.35 -22.02
N PRO A 86 10.12 7.22 -21.31
CA PRO A 86 10.65 5.96 -21.84
C PRO A 86 9.84 5.46 -23.03
N ASP A 87 10.53 4.90 -24.03
CA ASP A 87 9.87 4.25 -25.18
C ASP A 87 8.98 3.08 -24.76
N ALA A 88 7.99 2.77 -25.60
CA ALA A 88 7.15 1.60 -25.42
C ALA A 88 8.00 0.31 -25.48
N PRO A 89 7.99 -0.53 -24.43
CA PRO A 89 8.80 -1.74 -24.38
C PRO A 89 8.25 -2.79 -25.34
N LYS A 90 9.12 -3.70 -25.79
CA LYS A 90 8.72 -4.81 -26.66
C LYS A 90 7.85 -5.82 -25.89
N PRO A 91 7.00 -6.61 -26.57
CA PRO A 91 6.13 -7.60 -25.91
C PRO A 91 6.89 -8.64 -25.07
N ARG A 92 8.15 -8.95 -25.42
CA ARG A 92 9.00 -9.86 -24.64
C ARG A 92 9.41 -9.25 -23.29
N GLU A 93 9.76 -7.97 -23.29
CA GLU A 93 10.16 -7.25 -22.07
C GLU A 93 8.99 -7.10 -21.08
N MET A 94 7.74 -7.19 -21.56
CA MET A 94 6.57 -7.25 -20.68
C MET A 94 6.65 -8.42 -19.68
N ILE A 95 7.10 -9.59 -20.14
CA ILE A 95 7.18 -10.80 -19.31
C ILE A 95 8.26 -10.63 -18.24
N ASP A 96 9.40 -10.05 -18.62
CA ASP A 96 10.50 -9.78 -17.69
C ASP A 96 10.09 -8.73 -16.66
N LEU A 97 9.38 -7.67 -17.08
CA LEU A 97 8.84 -6.65 -16.19
C LEU A 97 7.82 -7.24 -15.21
N GLU A 98 6.95 -8.13 -15.66
CA GLU A 98 5.99 -8.81 -14.79
C GLU A 98 6.71 -9.67 -13.75
N ALA A 99 7.72 -10.45 -14.15
CA ALA A 99 8.51 -11.25 -13.21
C ALA A 99 9.22 -10.39 -12.15
N ILE A 100 9.78 -9.24 -12.54
CA ILE A 100 10.44 -8.31 -11.61
C ILE A 100 9.42 -7.69 -10.65
N ILE A 101 8.29 -7.19 -11.15
CA ILE A 101 7.23 -6.57 -10.34
C ILE A 101 6.65 -7.60 -9.36
N ASP A 102 6.43 -8.83 -9.81
CA ASP A 102 5.89 -9.92 -8.99
C ASP A 102 6.84 -10.32 -7.88
N LYS A 103 8.14 -10.41 -8.18
CA LYS A 103 9.16 -10.67 -7.18
C LYS A 103 9.21 -9.58 -6.11
N LEU A 104 9.20 -8.31 -6.52
CA LEU A 104 9.24 -7.17 -5.59
C LEU A 104 7.96 -7.06 -4.76
N ASP A 105 6.79 -7.28 -5.36
CA ASP A 105 5.50 -7.31 -4.65
C ASP A 105 5.46 -8.43 -3.60
N HIS A 106 5.99 -9.62 -3.93
CA HIS A 106 6.08 -10.72 -2.98
C HIS A 106 7.07 -10.44 -1.86
N GLU A 107 8.28 -10.00 -2.20
CA GLU A 107 9.35 -9.68 -1.23
C GLU A 107 8.89 -8.62 -0.23
N LEU A 108 8.28 -7.52 -0.69
CA LEU A 108 7.80 -6.47 0.21
C LEU A 108 6.62 -6.90 1.08
N LYS A 109 5.71 -7.73 0.56
CA LYS A 109 4.62 -8.29 1.38
C LYS A 109 5.16 -9.22 2.45
N GLU A 110 6.11 -10.08 2.09
CA GLU A 110 6.75 -10.99 3.03
C GLU A 110 7.48 -10.20 4.13
N ILE A 111 8.29 -9.20 3.76
CA ILE A 111 8.98 -8.32 4.70
C ILE A 111 7.98 -7.63 5.63
N ASN A 112 6.89 -7.09 5.11
CA ASN A 112 5.87 -6.43 5.93
C ASN A 112 5.21 -7.41 6.91
N THR A 113 4.81 -8.60 6.45
CA THR A 113 4.22 -9.62 7.34
C THR A 113 5.19 -10.11 8.42
N ASN A 114 6.47 -10.24 8.08
CA ASN A 114 7.52 -10.65 9.01
C ASN A 114 7.84 -9.52 10.00
N ALA A 115 7.87 -8.27 9.55
CA ALA A 115 8.05 -7.10 10.40
C ALA A 115 6.91 -6.97 11.42
N ASP A 116 5.65 -7.13 10.98
CA ASP A 116 4.49 -7.10 11.87
C ASP A 116 4.54 -8.23 12.91
N ALA A 117 4.95 -9.44 12.51
CA ALA A 117 5.11 -10.57 13.42
C ALA A 117 6.25 -10.35 14.43
N LEU A 118 7.38 -9.81 13.99
CA LEU A 118 8.51 -9.48 14.85
C LEU A 118 8.14 -8.36 15.84
N LEU A 119 7.39 -7.35 15.40
CA LEU A 119 6.92 -6.26 16.25
C LEU A 119 5.94 -6.77 17.32
N ARG A 120 5.03 -7.68 16.98
CA ARG A 120 4.15 -8.37 17.95
C ARG A 120 4.97 -9.10 19.02
N ASN A 121 5.92 -9.92 18.60
CA ASN A 121 6.78 -10.67 19.52
C ASN A 121 7.62 -9.74 20.40
N PHE A 122 8.14 -8.65 19.83
CA PHE A 122 8.91 -7.64 20.57
C PHE A 122 8.06 -6.93 21.62
N ASN A 123 6.82 -6.55 21.27
CA ASN A 123 5.89 -5.92 22.20
C ASN A 123 5.49 -6.87 23.34
N GLU A 124 5.20 -8.14 23.03
CA GLU A 124 4.88 -9.15 24.04
C GLU A 124 6.03 -9.39 25.02
N LEU A 125 7.26 -9.45 24.53
CA LEU A 125 8.45 -9.61 25.38
C LEU A 125 8.77 -8.34 26.17
N THR A 126 8.48 -7.16 25.61
CA THR A 126 8.63 -5.88 26.32
C THR A 126 7.64 -5.79 27.47
N GLU A 127 6.37 -6.16 27.23
CA GLU A 127 5.35 -6.28 28.27
C GLU A 127 5.78 -7.27 29.36
N LEU A 128 6.29 -8.45 28.98
CA LEU A 128 6.80 -9.45 29.92
C LEU A 128 7.99 -8.91 30.73
N LYS A 129 8.93 -8.19 30.12
CA LYS A 129 10.07 -7.57 30.81
C LYS A 129 9.60 -6.60 31.90
N HIS A 130 8.69 -5.69 31.57
CA HIS A 130 8.14 -4.74 32.56
C HIS A 130 7.35 -5.46 33.65
N ASN A 131 6.60 -6.51 33.28
CA ASN A 131 5.88 -7.34 34.24
C ASN A 131 6.82 -8.02 35.25
N LEU A 132 7.90 -8.63 34.77
CA LEU A 132 8.90 -9.31 35.61
C LEU A 132 9.67 -8.33 36.50
N SER A 133 10.06 -7.18 35.96
CA SER A 133 10.74 -6.14 36.73
C SER A 133 9.86 -5.61 37.87
N MET A 134 8.58 -5.35 37.60
CA MET A 134 7.68 -4.78 38.60
C MET A 134 7.20 -5.81 39.61
N THR A 135 6.90 -7.04 39.19
CA THR A 135 6.65 -8.12 40.13
C THR A 135 7.85 -8.34 41.05
N GLN A 136 9.09 -8.26 40.57
CA GLN A 136 10.26 -8.37 41.44
C GLN A 136 10.27 -7.29 42.55
N THR A 137 10.02 -6.02 42.20
CA THR A 137 9.92 -4.93 43.18
C THR A 137 8.78 -5.18 44.19
N PHE A 138 7.58 -5.54 43.72
CA PHE A 138 6.43 -5.78 44.60
C PHE A 138 6.63 -6.93 45.59
N PHE A 139 7.32 -8.00 45.17
CA PHE A 139 7.62 -9.12 46.06
C PHE A 139 8.76 -8.80 47.04
N GLN A 140 9.74 -7.99 46.66
CA GLN A 140 10.79 -7.49 47.56
C GLN A 140 10.20 -6.60 48.66
N ASP A 141 9.31 -5.66 48.30
CA ASP A 141 8.62 -4.80 49.26
C ASP A 141 7.80 -5.63 50.27
N ALA A 142 7.10 -6.67 49.79
CA ALA A 142 6.32 -7.57 50.65
C ALA A 142 7.20 -8.39 51.62
N GLN A 143 8.42 -8.78 51.19
CA GLN A 143 9.40 -9.45 52.06
C GLN A 143 9.99 -8.47 53.10
N GLN A 144 10.31 -7.24 52.71
CA GLN A 144 10.81 -6.22 53.65
C GLN A 144 9.78 -5.85 54.72
N VAL A 145 8.49 -5.74 54.37
CA VAL A 145 7.42 -5.49 55.36
C VAL A 145 7.28 -6.66 56.35
N ARG A 146 7.43 -7.91 55.89
CA ARG A 146 7.44 -9.08 56.80
C ARG A 146 8.62 -9.09 57.76
N ILE A 147 9.79 -8.66 57.30
CA ILE A 147 11.01 -8.59 58.13
C ILE A 147 10.91 -7.42 59.13
N GLY A 148 10.42 -6.25 58.71
CA GLY A 148 10.22 -5.10 59.60
C GLY A 148 9.15 -5.31 60.68
N LEU A 149 8.13 -6.12 60.42
CA LEU A 149 7.14 -6.54 61.44
C LEU A 149 7.73 -7.57 62.43
N SER A 150 8.76 -8.32 62.02
CA SER A 150 9.46 -9.27 62.89
C SER A 150 10.43 -8.58 63.86
N GLU A 151 11.03 -7.44 63.47
CA GLU A 151 11.95 -6.70 64.35
C GLU A 151 11.21 -5.89 65.42
N ASN A 152 10.01 -5.38 65.13
CA ASN A 152 9.19 -4.64 66.11
C ASN A 152 8.49 -5.55 67.15
N ALA A 153 8.51 -6.87 66.97
CA ALA A 153 7.92 -7.82 67.92
C ALA A 153 8.88 -8.25 69.05
N HIS A 154 10.10 -7.71 69.10
CA HIS A 154 11.12 -8.11 70.09
C HIS A 154 11.25 -7.18 71.32
N GLU A 155 10.38 -6.17 71.49
CA GLU A 155 10.47 -5.22 72.62
C GLU A 155 9.27 -5.14 73.58
N GLN A 156 8.27 -6.04 73.49
CA GLN A 156 7.21 -6.09 74.51
C GLN A 156 7.04 -7.49 75.09
N ASN A 157 7.78 -7.75 76.17
CA ASN A 157 7.50 -8.82 77.12
C ASN A 157 6.16 -8.56 77.82
N VAL A 158 5.11 -9.30 77.44
CA VAL A 158 3.93 -9.52 78.27
C VAL A 158 3.54 -10.99 78.14
N ASP A 159 3.73 -11.74 79.23
CA ASP A 159 3.26 -13.12 79.40
C ASP A 159 1.73 -13.18 79.27
N ILE A 160 1.22 -13.71 78.16
CA ILE A 160 -0.18 -14.14 78.02
C ILE A 160 -0.23 -15.47 77.25
N ASP A 161 -0.57 -16.50 78.00
CA ASP A 161 -1.15 -17.81 77.70
C ASP A 161 -1.04 -18.42 76.29
N ASP A 162 -0.48 -19.62 76.27
CA ASP A 162 0.21 -20.27 75.15
C ASP A 162 -0.71 -21.22 74.35
N GLN A 163 -1.91 -20.75 73.96
CA GLN A 163 -2.88 -21.61 73.24
C GLN A 163 -3.50 -21.05 71.96
N TYR A 164 -3.15 -19.83 71.52
CA TYR A 164 -3.65 -19.26 70.26
C TYR A 164 -2.57 -18.96 69.20
N SER A 165 -1.30 -19.23 69.49
CA SER A 165 -0.16 -18.89 68.63
C SER A 165 0.14 -19.90 67.52
N SER A 166 -0.55 -21.05 67.50
CA SER A 166 -0.30 -22.16 66.56
C SER A 166 -1.10 -22.11 65.24
N THR A 167 -1.88 -21.03 65.01
CA THR A 167 -2.67 -20.89 63.76
C THR A 167 -2.13 -19.87 62.76
N MET A 168 -1.07 -19.13 63.08
CA MET A 168 -0.42 -18.17 62.15
C MET A 168 0.89 -18.68 61.50
N ALA A 169 1.24 -19.95 61.69
CA ALA A 169 2.44 -20.58 61.13
C ALA A 169 2.16 -21.62 60.04
N THR A 170 0.92 -21.75 59.57
CA THR A 170 0.62 -22.48 58.33
C THR A 170 0.76 -21.52 57.17
N GLY A 171 1.82 -21.71 56.37
CA GLY A 171 2.10 -20.93 55.17
C GLY A 171 0.87 -20.82 54.26
N MET A 172 0.15 -19.69 54.34
CA MET A 172 -0.91 -19.35 53.42
C MET A 172 -0.29 -19.16 52.04
N LYS A 173 -0.39 -20.18 51.19
CA LYS A 173 0.05 -20.14 49.80
C LYS A 173 -0.92 -19.25 49.01
N LEU A 174 -0.63 -17.95 48.99
CA LEU A 174 -1.35 -16.96 48.18
C LEU A 174 -1.02 -17.21 46.71
N GLY A 175 -2.04 -17.42 45.89
CA GLY A 175 -1.89 -17.42 44.44
C GLY A 175 -1.85 -15.99 43.93
N PHE A 176 -1.14 -15.76 42.84
CA PHE A 176 -1.16 -14.46 42.17
C PHE A 176 -1.29 -14.62 40.66
N VAL A 177 -1.82 -13.57 40.03
CA VAL A 177 -1.88 -13.41 38.57
C VAL A 177 -1.29 -12.05 38.24
N SER A 178 -0.36 -12.02 37.31
CA SER A 178 0.28 -10.81 36.80
C SER A 178 -0.06 -10.60 35.34
N GLY A 179 -0.32 -9.36 34.95
CA GLY A 179 -0.65 -9.03 33.58
C GLY A 179 -0.46 -7.56 33.25
N VAL A 180 -0.76 -7.22 32.01
CA VAL A 180 -0.70 -5.85 31.48
C VAL A 180 -2.06 -5.48 30.92
N ILE A 181 -2.50 -4.26 31.21
CA ILE A 181 -3.79 -3.70 30.76
C ILE A 181 -3.61 -2.26 30.26
N SER A 182 -4.46 -1.82 29.34
CA SER A 182 -4.50 -0.41 28.93
C SER A 182 -4.89 0.49 30.11
N ARG A 183 -4.17 1.61 30.25
CA ARG A 183 -4.33 2.55 31.38
C ARG A 183 -5.74 3.11 31.49
N GLU A 184 -6.44 3.30 30.37
CA GLU A 184 -7.81 3.82 30.37
C GLU A 184 -8.81 2.88 31.05
N ARG A 185 -8.53 1.57 31.03
CA ARG A 185 -9.44 0.53 31.52
C ARG A 185 -9.17 0.13 32.97
N ILE A 186 -8.08 0.60 33.57
CA ILE A 186 -7.63 0.17 34.91
C ILE A 186 -8.67 0.47 36.01
N ILE A 187 -9.30 1.64 35.97
CA ILE A 187 -10.29 2.05 36.99
C ILE A 187 -11.54 1.16 36.92
N GLY A 188 -11.97 0.80 35.70
CA GLY A 188 -13.09 -0.12 35.50
C GLY A 188 -12.74 -1.54 35.95
N PHE A 189 -11.52 -1.98 35.66
CA PHE A 189 -11.00 -3.28 36.05
C PHE A 189 -10.95 -3.45 37.57
N GLU A 190 -10.38 -2.49 38.31
CA GLU A 190 -10.31 -2.49 39.77
C GLU A 190 -11.71 -2.59 40.42
N ARG A 191 -12.66 -1.76 39.94
CA ARG A 191 -14.04 -1.76 40.45
C ARG A 191 -14.75 -3.10 40.21
N MET A 192 -14.54 -3.73 39.05
CA MET A 192 -15.13 -5.03 38.76
C MET A 192 -14.51 -6.13 39.61
N LEU A 193 -13.17 -6.11 39.78
CA LEU A 193 -12.45 -7.04 40.64
C LEU A 193 -12.98 -6.99 42.07
N TRP A 194 -13.13 -5.78 42.62
CA TRP A 194 -13.64 -5.58 43.98
C TRP A 194 -15.07 -6.10 44.16
N ARG A 195 -15.96 -5.81 43.21
CA ARG A 195 -17.38 -6.22 43.25
C ARG A 195 -17.56 -7.73 43.15
N VAL A 196 -16.87 -8.39 42.23
CA VAL A 196 -17.03 -9.83 41.98
C VAL A 196 -16.36 -10.67 43.06
N CYS A 197 -15.22 -10.21 43.56
CA CYS A 197 -14.44 -10.90 44.58
C CYS A 197 -14.79 -10.48 46.02
N ARG A 198 -15.74 -9.55 46.20
CA ARG A 198 -16.22 -9.05 47.49
C ARG A 198 -15.10 -8.55 48.42
N GLY A 199 -14.07 -7.93 47.84
CA GLY A 199 -12.91 -7.43 48.59
C GLY A 199 -11.86 -8.47 49.01
N ASN A 200 -12.02 -9.75 48.65
CA ASN A 200 -11.07 -10.82 49.03
C ASN A 200 -9.83 -10.90 48.12
N VAL A 201 -9.51 -9.83 47.39
CA VAL A 201 -8.45 -9.80 46.39
C VAL A 201 -7.66 -8.50 46.54
N PHE A 202 -6.34 -8.62 46.53
CA PHE A 202 -5.43 -7.50 46.68
C PHE A 202 -4.78 -7.15 45.34
N LEU A 203 -5.02 -5.94 44.84
CA LEU A 203 -4.50 -5.43 43.58
C LEU A 203 -3.31 -4.51 43.84
N LYS A 204 -2.19 -4.76 43.16
CA LYS A 204 -1.07 -3.85 43.01
C LYS A 204 -0.95 -3.46 41.54
N GLN A 205 -0.69 -2.20 41.26
CA GLN A 205 -0.54 -1.68 39.91
C GLN A 205 0.67 -0.76 39.82
N ALA A 206 1.34 -0.76 38.67
CA ALA A 206 2.43 0.15 38.34
C ALA A 206 2.33 0.54 36.85
N ASP A 207 2.47 1.82 36.58
CA ASP A 207 2.41 2.34 35.22
C ASP A 207 3.72 2.08 34.48
N ILE A 208 3.63 1.66 33.22
CA ILE A 208 4.80 1.57 32.34
C ILE A 208 5.08 2.98 31.81
N PRO A 209 6.29 3.54 32.00
CA PRO A 209 6.63 4.88 31.51
C PRO A 209 6.70 4.93 29.98
N ASP A 210 7.12 3.83 29.36
CA ASP A 210 7.28 3.72 27.91
C ASP A 210 5.93 3.49 27.21
N LEU A 211 5.75 4.15 26.07
CA LEU A 211 4.61 3.94 25.20
C LEU A 211 4.83 2.68 24.38
N ILE A 212 3.95 1.70 24.52
CA ILE A 212 4.01 0.46 23.74
C ILE A 212 3.08 0.62 22.53
N GLU A 213 3.64 0.42 21.35
CA GLU A 213 2.91 0.50 20.08
C GLU A 213 2.02 -0.73 19.92
N ASP A 214 0.73 -0.53 19.64
CA ASP A 214 -0.15 -1.65 19.33
C ASP A 214 0.15 -2.16 17.90
N PRO A 215 0.51 -3.44 17.72
CA PRO A 215 0.89 -4.00 16.42
C PRO A 215 -0.24 -4.05 15.39
N LEU A 216 -1.49 -3.75 15.77
CA LEU A 216 -2.64 -3.70 14.85
C LEU A 216 -3.07 -2.27 14.49
N THR A 217 -2.90 -1.31 15.39
CA THR A 217 -3.34 0.08 15.15
C THR A 217 -2.19 1.04 14.90
N GLY A 218 -0.95 0.66 15.21
CA GLY A 218 0.21 1.57 15.18
C GLY A 218 0.11 2.70 16.22
N GLU A 219 -0.89 2.66 17.11
CA GLU A 219 -1.06 3.68 18.13
C GLU A 219 -0.20 3.36 19.35
N LYS A 220 0.45 4.40 19.86
CA LYS A 220 1.24 4.35 21.08
C LYS A 220 0.31 4.43 22.28
N VAL A 221 0.11 3.30 22.96
CA VAL A 221 -0.84 3.20 24.08
C VAL A 221 -0.08 3.11 25.40
N HIS A 222 -0.52 3.89 26.39
CA HIS A 222 -0.05 3.72 27.77
C HIS A 222 -0.64 2.46 28.38
N LYS A 223 0.23 1.58 28.87
CA LYS A 223 -0.15 0.35 29.55
C LYS A 223 0.31 0.37 31.01
N THR A 224 -0.42 -0.34 31.85
CA THR A 224 -0.18 -0.46 33.28
C THR A 224 -0.02 -1.95 33.59
N VAL A 225 1.04 -2.30 34.34
CA VAL A 225 1.24 -3.64 34.89
C VAL A 225 0.39 -3.78 36.14
N PHE A 226 -0.27 -4.92 36.29
CA PHE A 226 -0.98 -5.25 37.52
C PHE A 226 -0.58 -6.62 38.06
N VAL A 227 -0.66 -6.76 39.38
CA VAL A 227 -0.49 -8.01 40.11
C VAL A 227 -1.67 -8.16 41.06
N VAL A 228 -2.38 -9.27 40.93
CA VAL A 228 -3.57 -9.59 41.71
C VAL A 228 -3.27 -10.77 42.59
N PHE A 229 -3.31 -10.59 43.91
CA PHE A 229 -3.15 -11.64 44.90
C PHE A 229 -4.52 -12.15 45.37
N PHE A 230 -4.70 -13.47 45.40
CA PHE A 230 -5.94 -14.11 45.82
C PHE A 230 -5.64 -15.42 46.56
N GLN A 231 -6.63 -15.89 47.31
CA GLN A 231 -6.56 -17.17 48.01
C GLN A 231 -7.64 -18.12 47.49
N GLY A 232 -7.21 -19.29 47.01
CA GLY A 232 -8.12 -20.34 46.52
C GLY A 232 -8.41 -20.30 45.01
N GLU A 233 -8.69 -21.47 44.47
CA GLU A 233 -8.79 -21.72 43.02
C GLU A 233 -10.08 -21.14 42.40
N GLN A 234 -11.17 -21.04 43.16
CA GLN A 234 -12.41 -20.42 42.68
C GLN A 234 -12.24 -18.93 42.37
N LEU A 235 -11.43 -18.21 43.17
CA LEU A 235 -11.13 -16.80 42.91
C LEU A 235 -10.20 -16.65 41.71
N LYS A 236 -9.22 -17.55 41.52
CA LYS A 236 -8.35 -17.59 40.32
C LYS A 236 -9.18 -17.61 39.04
N ASN A 237 -10.14 -18.52 38.94
CA ASN A 237 -10.99 -18.67 37.74
C ASN A 237 -11.87 -17.44 37.50
N ARG A 238 -12.33 -16.75 38.56
CA ARG A 238 -13.08 -15.49 38.43
C ARG A 238 -12.18 -14.35 37.96
N VAL A 239 -10.99 -14.20 38.53
CA VAL A 239 -10.01 -13.18 38.13
C VAL A 239 -9.59 -13.37 36.68
N GLN A 240 -9.31 -14.60 36.24
CA GLN A 240 -8.97 -14.89 34.84
C GLN A 240 -10.09 -14.49 33.87
N LYS A 241 -11.36 -14.78 34.19
CA LYS A 241 -12.50 -14.36 33.38
C LYS A 241 -12.65 -12.83 33.31
N ILE A 242 -12.35 -12.12 34.39
CA ILE A 242 -12.35 -10.65 34.39
C ILE A 242 -11.22 -10.12 33.51
N CYS A 243 -10.00 -10.66 33.65
CA CYS A 243 -8.87 -10.29 32.79
C CYS A 243 -9.19 -10.50 31.30
N GLU A 244 -9.80 -11.63 30.94
CA GLU A 244 -10.24 -11.91 29.58
C GLU A 244 -11.30 -10.91 29.10
N GLY A 245 -12.29 -10.59 29.94
CA GLY A 245 -13.35 -9.62 29.63
C GLY A 245 -12.84 -8.19 29.39
N PHE A 246 -11.77 -7.77 30.08
CA PHE A 246 -11.14 -6.46 29.87
C PHE A 246 -10.04 -6.47 28.79
N ARG A 247 -9.76 -7.63 28.18
CA ARG A 247 -8.65 -7.86 27.23
C ARG A 247 -7.27 -7.53 27.83
N ALA A 248 -7.03 -7.98 29.05
CA ALA A 248 -5.72 -7.89 29.69
C ALA A 248 -4.84 -9.08 29.27
N ASN A 249 -3.58 -8.80 28.96
CA ASN A 249 -2.58 -9.83 28.64
C ASN A 249 -2.02 -10.41 29.93
N ILE A 250 -2.21 -11.71 30.15
CA ILE A 250 -1.71 -12.41 31.35
C ILE A 250 -0.37 -13.07 31.02
N TYR A 251 0.64 -12.82 31.85
CA TYR A 251 1.97 -13.40 31.67
C TYR A 251 2.32 -14.37 32.79
N PRO A 252 2.92 -15.53 32.49
CA PRO A 252 3.37 -16.47 33.50
C PRO A 252 4.57 -15.88 34.26
N CYS A 253 4.43 -15.75 35.58
CA CYS A 253 5.50 -15.25 36.46
C CYS A 253 5.84 -16.32 37.51
N PRO A 254 7.10 -16.81 37.58
CA PRO A 254 7.52 -17.76 38.60
C PRO A 254 7.40 -17.21 40.03
N GLU A 255 7.06 -18.09 40.99
CA GLU A 255 7.01 -17.75 42.41
C GLU A 255 8.44 -17.55 42.98
N ASN A 256 9.41 -18.32 42.47
CA ASN A 256 10.80 -18.29 42.91
C ASN A 256 11.53 -17.04 42.38
N ALA A 257 12.19 -16.30 43.29
CA ALA A 257 12.93 -15.08 42.94
C ALA A 257 14.12 -15.35 42.00
N ASN A 258 14.79 -16.50 42.14
CA ASN A 258 15.93 -16.87 41.29
C ASN A 258 15.48 -17.24 39.87
N GLU A 259 14.43 -18.06 39.72
CA GLU A 259 13.84 -18.41 38.41
C GLU A 259 13.28 -17.17 37.70
N ARG A 260 12.71 -16.23 38.45
CA ARG A 260 12.24 -14.96 37.88
C ARG A 260 13.39 -14.11 37.34
N ARG A 261 14.53 -14.05 38.07
CA ARG A 261 15.72 -13.33 37.62
C ARG A 261 16.33 -13.98 36.37
N GLU A 262 16.38 -15.31 36.33
CA GLU A 262 16.83 -16.07 35.15
C GLU A 262 15.94 -15.82 33.94
N LEU A 263 14.61 -15.88 34.11
CA LEU A 263 13.65 -15.57 33.07
C LEU A 263 13.78 -14.12 32.58
N ALA A 264 13.96 -13.16 33.49
CA ALA A 264 14.15 -11.75 33.14
C ALA A 264 15.44 -11.53 32.33
N MET A 265 16.55 -12.17 32.71
CA MET A 265 17.79 -12.12 31.94
C MET A 265 17.62 -12.75 30.55
N GLY A 266 16.94 -13.90 30.45
CA GLY A 266 16.65 -14.55 29.17
C GLY A 266 15.70 -13.76 28.27
N VAL A 267 14.76 -13.01 28.84
CA VAL A 267 13.88 -12.10 28.09
C VAL A 267 14.67 -10.88 27.60
N MET A 268 15.60 -10.35 28.41
CA MET A 268 16.43 -9.21 28.03
C MET A 268 17.36 -9.53 26.87
N THR A 269 18.03 -10.69 26.87
CA THR A 269 18.88 -11.11 25.75
C THR A 269 18.07 -11.33 24.47
N ARG A 270 16.91 -11.98 24.56
CA ARG A 270 16.01 -12.15 23.40
C ARG A 270 15.49 -10.82 22.85
N LEU A 271 15.22 -9.84 23.71
CA LEU A 271 14.81 -8.50 23.28
C LEU A 271 15.93 -7.79 22.53
N GLU A 272 17.18 -7.92 22.99
CA GLU A 272 18.35 -7.36 22.28
C GLU A 272 18.52 -8.02 20.90
N ASP A 273 18.44 -9.35 20.83
CA ASP A 273 18.51 -10.10 19.57
C ASP A 273 17.40 -9.68 18.60
N LEU A 274 16.15 -9.60 19.07
CA LEU A 274 15.01 -9.17 18.25
C LEU A 274 15.15 -7.73 17.77
N ASN A 275 15.71 -6.84 18.60
CA ASN A 275 15.93 -5.45 18.20
C ASN A 275 16.97 -5.35 17.07
N ILE A 276 18.03 -6.17 17.12
CA ILE A 276 19.01 -6.26 16.03
C ILE A 276 18.34 -6.77 14.74
N VAL A 277 17.51 -7.81 14.83
CA VAL A 277 16.79 -8.35 13.66
C VAL A 277 15.80 -7.32 13.10
N LEU A 278 15.01 -6.66 13.95
CA LEU A 278 14.07 -5.61 13.54
C LEU A 278 14.78 -4.47 12.79
N ARG A 279 15.93 -4.02 13.31
CA ARG A 279 16.73 -3.00 12.63
C ARG A 279 17.25 -3.48 11.28
N GLN A 280 17.76 -4.71 11.19
CA GLN A 280 18.22 -5.28 9.93
C GLN A 280 17.08 -5.45 8.91
N THR A 281 15.89 -5.87 9.35
CA THR A 281 14.69 -5.99 8.51
C THR A 281 14.23 -4.62 8.01
N HIS A 282 14.23 -3.60 8.87
CA HIS A 282 13.92 -2.23 8.49
C HIS A 282 14.93 -1.69 7.46
N ASP A 283 16.23 -1.87 7.71
CA ASP A 283 17.30 -1.43 6.80
C ASP A 283 17.26 -2.18 5.46
N HIS A 284 16.86 -3.47 5.45
CA HIS A 284 16.61 -4.22 4.21
C HIS A 284 15.41 -3.68 3.44
N ARG A 285 14.28 -3.46 4.12
CA ARG A 285 13.08 -2.86 3.52
C ARG A 285 13.39 -1.51 2.89
N GLN A 286 14.08 -0.64 3.62
CA GLN A 286 14.41 0.70 3.15
C GLN A 286 15.32 0.66 1.90
N ARG A 287 16.28 -0.27 1.84
CA ARG A 287 17.13 -0.46 0.65
C ARG A 287 16.31 -0.90 -0.57
N VAL A 288 15.44 -1.89 -0.42
CA VAL A 288 14.56 -2.38 -1.50
C VAL A 288 13.63 -1.26 -1.99
N LEU A 289 13.05 -0.48 -1.08
CA LEU A 289 12.18 0.64 -1.43
C LEU A 289 12.95 1.76 -2.13
N LEU A 290 14.17 2.06 -1.71
CA LEU A 290 15.01 3.08 -2.35
C LEU A 290 15.41 2.66 -3.76
N GLU A 291 15.78 1.40 -3.99
CA GLU A 291 16.05 0.90 -5.34
C GLU A 291 14.80 0.95 -6.22
N THR A 292 13.65 0.54 -5.68
CA THR A 292 12.36 0.56 -6.39
C THR A 292 11.90 1.99 -6.72
N SER A 293 12.12 2.94 -5.81
CA SER A 293 11.70 4.35 -5.97
C SER A 293 12.32 5.04 -7.19
N LYS A 294 13.51 4.60 -7.63
CA LYS A 294 14.22 5.15 -8.79
C LYS A 294 13.61 4.71 -10.12
N THR A 295 13.03 3.51 -10.18
CA THR A 295 12.56 2.89 -11.44
C THR A 295 11.04 2.78 -11.54
N ILE A 296 10.32 2.92 -10.43
CA ILE A 296 8.86 2.71 -10.37
C ILE A 296 8.09 3.60 -11.34
N ARG A 297 8.48 4.87 -11.50
CA ARG A 297 7.84 5.79 -12.44
C ARG A 297 7.98 5.34 -13.88
N THR A 298 9.18 4.93 -14.27
CA THR A 298 9.47 4.34 -15.59
C THR A 298 8.64 3.09 -15.83
N TRP A 299 8.51 2.20 -14.83
CA TRP A 299 7.67 1.00 -14.94
C TRP A 299 6.18 1.33 -15.09
N ILE A 300 5.66 2.30 -14.33
CA ILE A 300 4.28 2.77 -14.49
C ILE A 300 4.02 3.27 -15.90
N ILE A 301 4.91 4.10 -16.46
CA ILE A 301 4.75 4.62 -17.83
C ILE A 301 4.79 3.46 -18.83
N LYS A 302 5.78 2.56 -18.72
CA LYS A 302 5.91 1.40 -19.60
C LYS A 302 4.66 0.51 -19.59
N VAL A 303 4.15 0.14 -18.41
CA VAL A 303 2.94 -0.69 -18.28
C VAL A 303 1.71 0.02 -18.86
N ARG A 304 1.54 1.32 -18.62
CA ARG A 304 0.45 2.11 -19.20
C ARG A 304 0.53 2.18 -20.73
N LYS A 305 1.73 2.35 -21.30
CA LYS A 305 1.95 2.31 -22.75
C LYS A 305 1.56 0.95 -23.34
N ILE A 306 2.05 -0.16 -22.75
CA ILE A 306 1.69 -1.53 -23.18
C ILE A 306 0.17 -1.72 -23.15
N LYS A 307 -0.48 -1.35 -22.04
CA LYS A 307 -1.93 -1.45 -21.87
C LYS A 307 -2.68 -0.68 -22.95
N ALA A 308 -2.26 0.56 -23.24
CA ALA A 308 -2.87 1.40 -24.27
C ALA A 308 -2.73 0.79 -25.67
N ILE A 309 -1.57 0.18 -25.98
CA ILE A 309 -1.34 -0.51 -27.26
C ILE A 309 -2.30 -1.70 -27.40
N TYR A 310 -2.37 -2.60 -26.40
CA TYR A 310 -3.28 -3.74 -26.47
C TYR A 310 -4.76 -3.33 -26.46
N HIS A 311 -5.11 -2.28 -25.73
CA HIS A 311 -6.45 -1.71 -25.77
C HIS A 311 -6.80 -1.18 -27.18
N THR A 312 -5.84 -0.56 -27.85
CA THR A 312 -6.00 -0.07 -29.23
C THR A 312 -6.11 -1.23 -30.22
N MET A 313 -5.27 -2.27 -30.09
CA MET A 313 -5.35 -3.49 -30.91
C MET A 313 -6.69 -4.21 -30.79
N ASN A 314 -7.35 -4.10 -29.63
CA ASN A 314 -8.68 -4.68 -29.40
C ASN A 314 -9.79 -3.99 -30.22
N MET A 315 -9.56 -2.79 -30.74
CA MET A 315 -10.50 -2.11 -31.65
C MET A 315 -10.40 -2.61 -33.10
N PHE A 316 -9.36 -3.39 -33.42
CA PHE A 316 -9.08 -3.79 -34.80
C PHE A 316 -9.86 -5.03 -35.19
N ASN A 317 -10.20 -5.13 -36.48
CA ASN A 317 -10.79 -6.35 -37.01
C ASN A 317 -9.67 -7.35 -37.35
N ASN A 318 -9.83 -8.60 -36.93
CA ASN A 318 -8.87 -9.67 -37.19
C ASN A 318 -9.35 -10.49 -38.40
N ASP A 319 -8.71 -10.30 -39.56
CA ASP A 319 -9.01 -11.09 -40.74
C ASP A 319 -8.22 -12.40 -40.72
N ILE A 320 -8.93 -13.50 -40.43
CA ILE A 320 -8.38 -14.86 -40.37
C ILE A 320 -7.89 -15.32 -41.75
N ALA A 321 -8.53 -14.88 -42.83
CA ALA A 321 -8.21 -15.34 -44.18
C ALA A 321 -6.88 -14.76 -44.69
N ARG A 322 -6.63 -13.48 -44.41
CA ARG A 322 -5.42 -12.78 -44.82
C ARG A 322 -4.32 -12.75 -43.77
N LYS A 323 -4.60 -13.32 -42.58
CA LYS A 323 -3.71 -13.27 -41.41
C LYS A 323 -3.20 -11.85 -41.14
N CYS A 324 -4.08 -10.86 -41.18
CA CYS A 324 -3.74 -9.46 -40.96
C CYS A 324 -4.76 -8.78 -40.06
N PHE A 325 -4.31 -7.75 -39.33
CA PHE A 325 -5.19 -6.83 -38.62
C PHE A 325 -5.59 -5.69 -39.56
N ILE A 326 -6.88 -5.40 -39.59
CA ILE A 326 -7.45 -4.28 -40.31
C ILE A 326 -7.87 -3.25 -39.27
N ALA A 327 -7.32 -2.04 -39.38
CA ALA A 327 -7.69 -0.91 -38.56
C ALA A 327 -8.20 0.23 -39.43
N GLU A 328 -9.20 0.97 -38.96
CA GLU A 328 -9.62 2.21 -39.58
C GLU A 328 -9.28 3.37 -38.65
N CYS A 329 -8.67 4.42 -39.19
CA CYS A 329 -8.31 5.60 -38.43
C CYS A 329 -8.50 6.89 -39.22
N TRP A 330 -8.83 7.96 -38.50
CA TRP A 330 -8.80 9.32 -39.02
C TRP A 330 -7.41 9.91 -38.87
N THR A 331 -6.92 10.56 -39.93
CA THR A 331 -5.65 11.30 -39.90
C THR A 331 -5.75 12.57 -40.75
N PRO A 332 -5.04 13.65 -40.41
CA PRO A 332 -4.98 14.83 -41.24
C PRO A 332 -4.32 14.54 -42.59
N ASN A 333 -4.87 15.11 -43.68
CA ASN A 333 -4.35 14.94 -45.04
C ASN A 333 -2.87 15.32 -45.16
N SER A 334 -2.43 16.31 -44.37
CA SER A 334 -1.05 16.79 -44.36
C SER A 334 -0.07 15.82 -43.71
N GLN A 335 -0.52 14.83 -42.94
CA GLN A 335 0.32 13.95 -42.12
C GLN A 335 0.31 12.49 -42.60
N ILE A 336 -0.29 12.21 -43.75
CA ILE A 336 -0.37 10.84 -44.30
C ILE A 336 1.02 10.28 -44.60
N ASP A 337 1.94 11.09 -45.09
CA ASP A 337 3.31 10.64 -45.39
C ASP A 337 4.08 10.29 -44.10
N THR A 338 3.86 11.07 -43.04
CA THR A 338 4.40 10.79 -41.70
C THR A 338 3.84 9.48 -41.13
N LEU A 339 2.54 9.24 -41.31
CA LEU A 339 1.88 7.98 -40.95
C LEU A 339 2.51 6.79 -41.68
N GLN A 340 2.72 6.89 -42.99
CA GLN A 340 3.36 5.83 -43.78
C GLN A 340 4.81 5.56 -43.34
N LEU A 341 5.57 6.61 -43.05
CA LEU A 341 6.95 6.49 -42.59
C LEU A 341 7.03 5.76 -41.23
N ALA A 342 6.15 6.12 -40.30
CA ALA A 342 6.07 5.48 -38.98
C ALA A 342 5.75 3.98 -39.06
N LEU A 343 4.80 3.64 -39.93
CA LEU A 343 4.40 2.26 -40.20
C LEU A 343 5.55 1.43 -40.80
N ARG A 344 6.35 2.02 -41.71
CA ARG A 344 7.56 1.38 -42.23
C ARG A 344 8.58 1.14 -41.12
N LYS A 345 8.87 2.15 -40.30
CA LYS A 345 9.80 2.04 -39.16
C LYS A 345 9.38 0.95 -38.15
N GLY A 346 8.08 0.86 -37.84
CA GLY A 346 7.53 -0.19 -36.97
C GLY A 346 7.64 -1.60 -37.57
N SER A 347 7.49 -1.72 -38.88
CA SER A 347 7.61 -2.98 -39.62
C SER A 347 9.08 -3.45 -39.69
N GLU A 348 10.02 -2.52 -39.90
CA GLU A 348 11.47 -2.77 -39.87
C GLU A 348 11.94 -3.21 -38.48
N SER A 349 11.48 -2.52 -37.43
CA SER A 349 11.84 -2.83 -36.02
C SER A 349 11.37 -4.22 -35.56
N SER A 350 10.39 -4.80 -36.25
CA SER A 350 9.82 -6.11 -35.93
C SER A 350 10.50 -7.26 -36.71
N GLY A 351 11.49 -6.96 -37.56
CA GLY A 351 12.18 -7.96 -38.40
C GLY A 351 11.34 -8.49 -39.57
N SER A 352 10.11 -8.02 -39.74
CA SER A 352 9.18 -8.38 -40.83
C SER A 352 9.40 -7.55 -42.10
N GLY A 353 10.62 -7.05 -42.32
CA GLY A 353 10.95 -6.03 -43.34
C GLY A 353 10.66 -6.40 -44.80
N SER A 354 10.16 -7.59 -45.10
CA SER A 354 9.77 -8.00 -46.46
C SER A 354 8.35 -7.58 -46.86
N ILE A 355 7.46 -7.25 -45.90
CA ILE A 355 6.07 -6.86 -46.20
C ILE A 355 5.75 -5.55 -45.47
N SER A 356 5.75 -4.45 -46.22
CA SER A 356 5.39 -3.14 -45.71
C SER A 356 3.90 -3.10 -45.37
N SER A 357 3.57 -2.59 -44.17
CA SER A 357 2.20 -2.25 -43.80
C SER A 357 1.62 -1.22 -44.77
N VAL A 358 0.41 -1.48 -45.26
CA VAL A 358 -0.21 -0.69 -46.33
C VAL A 358 -1.25 0.26 -45.73
N VAL A 359 -1.18 1.52 -46.15
CA VAL A 359 -2.19 2.55 -45.85
C VAL A 359 -3.04 2.74 -47.10
N ASN A 360 -4.34 2.42 -46.99
CA ASN A 360 -5.31 2.70 -48.03
C ASN A 360 -6.20 3.88 -47.63
N ARG A 361 -6.50 4.78 -48.57
CA ARG A 361 -7.41 5.91 -48.33
C ARG A 361 -8.82 5.48 -48.73
N ILE A 362 -9.78 5.69 -47.83
CA ILE A 362 -11.18 5.35 -48.07
C ILE A 362 -11.98 6.64 -48.22
N GLU A 363 -12.77 6.71 -49.29
CA GLU A 363 -13.83 7.72 -49.42
C GLU A 363 -15.02 7.29 -48.56
N THR A 364 -15.44 8.16 -47.64
CA THR A 364 -16.54 7.88 -46.72
C THR A 364 -17.47 9.08 -46.61
N ASN A 365 -18.75 8.79 -46.37
CA ASN A 365 -19.78 9.79 -46.10
C ASN A 365 -19.95 10.05 -44.60
N GLN A 366 -19.15 9.42 -43.75
CA GLN A 366 -19.17 9.65 -42.30
C GLN A 366 -18.58 11.01 -41.95
N GLN A 367 -19.08 11.63 -40.88
CA GLN A 367 -18.57 12.90 -40.40
C GLN A 367 -17.18 12.71 -39.77
N PRO A 368 -16.13 13.33 -40.31
CA PRO A 368 -14.79 13.25 -39.74
C PRO A 368 -14.66 14.09 -38.45
N PRO A 369 -13.66 13.79 -37.60
CA PRO A 369 -13.39 14.58 -36.40
C PRO A 369 -12.84 15.97 -36.74
N THR A 370 -13.18 16.94 -35.90
CA THR A 370 -12.67 18.32 -35.98
C THR A 370 -11.32 18.40 -35.28
N HIS A 371 -10.26 18.76 -36.02
CA HIS A 371 -8.94 19.03 -35.46
C HIS A 371 -8.48 20.43 -35.83
N ASN A 372 -8.03 21.19 -34.83
CA ASN A 372 -7.46 22.52 -34.99
C ASN A 372 -5.99 22.45 -34.55
N LYS A 373 -5.07 22.98 -35.36
CA LYS A 373 -3.67 23.11 -34.96
C LYS A 373 -3.52 24.21 -33.93
N LEU A 374 -3.10 23.85 -32.73
CA LEU A 374 -2.93 24.76 -31.60
C LEU A 374 -1.44 24.88 -31.25
N ASN A 375 -1.06 26.05 -30.75
CA ASN A 375 0.21 26.25 -30.05
C ASN A 375 -0.05 26.45 -28.55
N LYS A 376 1.02 26.56 -27.75
CA LYS A 376 0.94 26.78 -26.29
C LYS A 376 0.06 27.99 -25.91
N PHE A 377 -0.01 29.02 -26.76
CA PHE A 377 -0.78 30.23 -26.51
C PHE A 377 -2.27 30.06 -26.85
N THR A 378 -2.58 29.52 -28.03
CA THR A 378 -3.96 29.37 -28.52
C THR A 378 -4.70 28.22 -27.84
N GLN A 379 -4.00 27.27 -27.23
CA GLN A 379 -4.62 26.12 -26.55
C GLN A 379 -5.58 26.55 -25.42
N GLY A 380 -5.20 27.56 -24.63
CA GLY A 380 -6.08 28.07 -23.56
C GLY A 380 -7.40 28.64 -24.10
N PHE A 381 -7.33 29.46 -25.14
CA PHE A 381 -8.52 30.04 -25.78
C PHE A 381 -9.35 29.00 -26.53
N GLN A 382 -8.71 28.01 -27.15
CA GLN A 382 -9.44 26.91 -27.78
C GLN A 382 -10.20 26.10 -26.73
N ASN A 383 -9.59 25.78 -25.59
CA ASN A 383 -10.28 25.07 -24.51
C ASN A 383 -11.49 25.87 -23.99
N LEU A 384 -11.40 27.20 -23.96
CA LEU A 384 -12.53 28.07 -23.60
C LEU A 384 -13.68 27.96 -24.60
N VAL A 385 -13.38 27.94 -25.90
CA VAL A 385 -14.36 27.75 -26.97
C VAL A 385 -14.97 26.34 -26.91
N ASP A 386 -14.13 25.32 -26.80
CA ASP A 386 -14.53 23.90 -26.82
C ASP A 386 -15.36 23.54 -25.57
N ALA A 387 -15.21 24.28 -24.46
CA ALA A 387 -16.05 24.13 -23.27
C ALA A 387 -17.52 24.47 -23.51
N TYR A 388 -17.82 25.35 -24.48
CA TYR A 388 -19.20 25.61 -24.90
C TYR A 388 -19.70 24.51 -25.88
N GLY A 389 -18.83 24.06 -26.77
CA GLY A 389 -19.11 22.96 -27.68
C GLY A 389 -18.03 22.81 -28.74
N VAL A 390 -17.84 21.57 -29.22
CA VAL A 390 -16.89 21.27 -30.29
C VAL A 390 -17.51 21.66 -31.64
N ALA A 391 -16.80 22.48 -32.42
CA ALA A 391 -17.24 22.94 -33.73
C ALA A 391 -17.44 21.78 -34.71
N THR A 392 -18.39 21.92 -35.63
CA THR A 392 -18.61 20.93 -36.68
C THR A 392 -17.46 20.93 -37.69
N TYR A 393 -17.29 19.81 -38.40
CA TYR A 393 -16.19 19.67 -39.34
C TYR A 393 -16.22 20.76 -40.42
N ARG A 394 -15.08 21.43 -40.62
CA ARG A 394 -14.85 22.54 -41.57
C ARG A 394 -15.64 23.82 -41.27
N GLU A 395 -16.27 23.90 -40.11
CA GLU A 395 -16.84 25.14 -39.59
C GLU A 395 -15.74 26.17 -39.29
N ILE A 396 -16.14 27.44 -39.23
CA ILE A 396 -15.23 28.52 -38.85
C ILE A 396 -14.95 28.40 -37.37
N ASN A 397 -13.68 28.29 -37.00
CA ASN A 397 -13.27 28.28 -35.60
C ASN A 397 -13.42 29.69 -35.03
N PRO A 398 -14.19 29.93 -33.95
CA PRO A 398 -14.32 31.25 -33.34
C PRO A 398 -13.09 31.66 -32.53
N MET A 399 -12.20 30.72 -32.19
CA MET A 399 -11.03 30.95 -31.34
C MET A 399 -10.15 32.15 -31.75
N PRO A 400 -9.82 32.38 -33.04
CA PRO A 400 -9.01 33.53 -33.45
C PRO A 400 -9.65 34.88 -33.11
N PHE A 401 -10.98 34.96 -33.08
CA PHE A 401 -11.69 36.18 -32.69
C PHE A 401 -11.72 36.32 -31.17
N VAL A 402 -12.06 35.24 -30.47
CA VAL A 402 -12.10 35.16 -29.00
C VAL A 402 -10.74 35.55 -28.40
N LEU A 403 -9.64 35.21 -29.06
CA LEU A 403 -8.28 35.56 -28.65
C LEU A 403 -8.07 37.05 -28.39
N ILE A 404 -8.76 37.94 -29.13
CA ILE A 404 -8.70 39.39 -28.94
C ILE A 404 -9.94 39.92 -28.22
N THR A 405 -11.13 39.47 -28.61
CA THR A 405 -12.38 40.05 -28.11
C THR A 405 -12.64 39.69 -26.66
N PHE A 406 -12.26 38.48 -26.21
CA PHE A 406 -12.53 38.04 -24.84
C PHE A 406 -11.72 38.85 -23.80
N PRO A 407 -10.37 38.97 -23.90
CA PRO A 407 -9.63 39.83 -22.98
C PRO A 407 -10.04 41.30 -23.05
N PHE A 408 -10.39 41.80 -24.24
CA PHE A 408 -10.83 43.18 -24.42
C PHE A 408 -12.15 43.47 -23.71
N LEU A 409 -13.18 42.63 -23.93
CA LEU A 409 -14.48 42.79 -23.26
C LEU A 409 -14.36 42.61 -21.75
N PHE A 410 -13.49 41.71 -21.30
CA PHE A 410 -13.20 41.55 -19.88
C PHE A 410 -12.55 42.80 -19.27
N ALA A 411 -11.70 43.51 -20.00
CA ALA A 411 -11.03 44.73 -19.51
C ALA A 411 -11.95 45.96 -19.45
N VAL A 412 -13.06 45.96 -20.19
CA VAL A 412 -14.07 47.03 -20.16
C VAL A 412 -15.02 46.90 -18.96
N MET A 413 -15.26 45.67 -18.51
CA MET A 413 -16.03 45.37 -17.29
C MET A 413 -15.17 45.58 -16.05
#